data_AF-A0A645I8I8-F1
#
_entry.id   AF-A0A645I8I8-F1
#
_cell.length_a   1.000
_cell.length_b   1.000
_cell.length_c   1.000
_cell.angle_alpha   90.00
_cell.angle_beta   90.00
_cell.angle_gamma   90.00
#
_symmetry.space_group_name_H-M   'P 1'
#
loop_
_entity.id
_entity.type
_entity.pdbx_description
1 polymer ?
#
loop_
_entity_poly.entity_id
_entity_poly.type
_entity_poly.pdbx_seq_one_letter_code
_entity_poly.pdbx_strand_id
1 'polypeptide(L)'
;MLQVPNIIRSPMIWIPPTLASAILGPIGSAIFKMKNTPVGAGMGTSGLVGQFATIEAMGTSSLLLILILHIIAPALLSLLISEFMRKQGWIKYGDMKLDL
;
A
#
# COMPACT_ATOMS: atom_id res chain seq x y z
N MET A 1 -7.11 7.87 7.02
CA MET A 1 -6.92 8.23 5.60
C MET A 1 -6.84 9.75 5.46
N LEU A 2 -5.64 10.29 5.57
CA LEU A 2 -5.39 11.74 5.57
C LEU A 2 -5.71 12.40 4.21
N GLN A 3 -5.66 11.61 3.13
CA GLN A 3 -5.80 12.07 1.75
C GLN A 3 -7.25 12.04 1.21
N VAL A 4 -8.26 11.67 2.02
CA VAL A 4 -9.66 11.60 1.55
C VAL A 4 -10.14 12.92 0.93
N PRO A 5 -9.91 14.11 1.56
CA PRO A 5 -10.31 15.38 0.95
C PRO A 5 -9.67 15.62 -0.42
N ASN A 6 -8.40 15.22 -0.57
CA ASN A 6 -7.67 15.35 -1.82
C ASN A 6 -8.16 14.36 -2.89
N ILE A 7 -8.50 13.13 -2.51
CA ILE A 7 -9.07 12.12 -3.41
C ILE A 7 -10.42 12.60 -3.95
N ILE A 8 -11.25 13.25 -3.12
CA ILE A 8 -12.53 13.81 -3.58
C ILE A 8 -12.31 14.91 -4.64
N ARG A 9 -11.27 15.74 -4.48
CA ARG A 9 -10.95 16.84 -5.43
C ARG A 9 -10.26 16.34 -6.70
N SER A 10 -9.36 15.36 -6.59
CA SER A 10 -8.63 14.75 -7.70
C SER A 10 -8.69 13.22 -7.57
N PRO A 11 -9.74 12.56 -8.09
CA PRO A 11 -9.94 11.11 -7.92
C PRO A 11 -8.81 10.25 -8.49
N MET A 12 -8.08 10.77 -9.47
CA MET A 12 -6.99 10.05 -10.13
C MET A 12 -5.83 9.73 -9.17
N ILE A 13 -5.65 10.49 -8.08
CA ILE A 13 -4.58 10.21 -7.10
C ILE A 13 -4.80 8.91 -6.32
N TRP A 14 -6.01 8.34 -6.36
CA TRP A 14 -6.32 7.07 -5.70
C TRP A 14 -5.88 5.85 -6.52
N ILE A 15 -5.63 6.02 -7.82
CA ILE A 15 -5.26 4.92 -8.72
C ILE A 15 -3.91 4.30 -8.38
N PRO A 16 -2.81 5.07 -8.17
CA PRO A 16 -1.51 4.47 -7.86
C PRO A 16 -1.50 3.52 -6.66
N PRO A 17 -2.00 3.89 -5.45
CA PRO A 17 -2.01 2.98 -4.31
C PRO A 17 -2.99 1.80 -4.49
N THR A 18 -4.10 2.00 -5.22
CA THR A 18 -5.08 0.94 -5.48
C THR A 18 -4.51 -0.12 -6.41
N LEU A 19 -3.87 0.30 -7.50
CA LEU A 19 -3.25 -0.60 -8.47
C LEU A 19 -2.06 -1.35 -7.85
N ALA A 20 -1.23 -0.66 -7.05
CA ALA A 20 -0.17 -1.32 -6.28
C ALA A 20 -0.75 -2.42 -5.36
N SER A 21 -1.85 -2.15 -4.67
CA SER A 21 -2.53 -3.14 -3.81
C SER A 21 -3.15 -4.30 -4.60
N ALA A 22 -3.75 -4.02 -5.76
CA ALA A 22 -4.33 -5.02 -6.64
C ALA A 22 -3.28 -5.99 -7.20
N ILE A 23 -2.05 -5.51 -7.42
CA ILE A 23 -0.91 -6.34 -7.86
C ILE A 23 -0.34 -7.13 -6.68
N LEU A 24 -0.08 -6.47 -5.56
CA LEU A 24 0.59 -7.10 -4.42
C LEU A 24 -0.29 -8.06 -3.64
N GLY A 25 -1.61 -7.88 -3.66
CA GLY A 25 -2.56 -8.78 -2.98
C GLY A 25 -2.40 -10.24 -3.42
N PRO A 26 -2.55 -10.57 -4.72
CA PRO A 26 -2.31 -11.91 -5.24
C PRO A 26 -0.87 -12.40 -5.06
N ILE A 27 0.12 -11.51 -5.17
CA ILE A 27 1.53 -11.88 -4.96
C ILE A 27 1.77 -12.33 -3.51
N GLY A 28 1.29 -11.57 -2.53
CA GLY A 28 1.43 -11.92 -1.12
C GLY A 28 0.62 -13.17 -0.74
N SER A 29 -0.63 -13.26 -1.18
CA SER A 29 -1.56 -14.32 -0.77
C SER A 29 -1.41 -15.62 -1.55
N ALA A 30 -1.30 -15.59 -2.87
CA ALA A 30 -1.30 -16.80 -3.71
C ALA A 30 0.11 -17.32 -3.98
N ILE A 31 1.09 -16.42 -4.20
CA ILE A 31 2.47 -16.81 -4.53
C ILE A 31 3.27 -17.06 -3.26
N PHE A 32 3.39 -16.06 -2.38
CA PHE A 32 4.17 -16.17 -1.14
C PHE A 32 3.39 -16.83 0.01
N LYS A 33 2.08 -17.07 -0.16
CA LYS A 33 1.20 -17.70 0.83
C LYS A 33 1.31 -17.06 2.21
N MET A 34 1.44 -15.75 2.25
CA MET A 34 1.51 -15.00 3.50
C MET A 34 0.21 -15.14 4.26
N LYS A 35 0.33 -15.37 5.57
CA LYS A 35 -0.79 -15.48 6.50
C LYS A 35 -0.78 -14.30 7.44
N ASN A 36 -1.97 -13.92 7.89
CA ASN A 36 -2.18 -12.87 8.87
C ASN A 36 -3.32 -13.28 9.81
N THR A 37 -3.44 -12.66 10.97
CA THR A 37 -4.59 -12.87 11.86
C THR A 37 -5.80 -12.07 11.35
N PRO A 38 -7.04 -12.45 11.72
CA PRO A 38 -8.24 -11.69 11.33
C PRO A 38 -8.19 -10.22 11.75
N VAL A 39 -7.62 -9.94 12.93
CA VAL A 39 -7.45 -8.57 13.45
C VAL A 39 -6.43 -7.79 12.62
N GLY A 40 -5.28 -8.41 12.30
CA GLY A 40 -4.24 -7.80 11.48
C GLY A 40 -4.71 -7.50 10.05
N ALA A 41 -5.52 -8.39 9.47
CA ALA A 41 -6.07 -8.22 8.13
C ALA A 41 -7.01 -7.00 8.03
N GLY A 42 -7.83 -6.74 9.06
CA GLY A 42 -8.76 -5.60 9.07
C GLY A 42 -8.08 -4.25 9.33
N MET A 43 -7.03 -4.22 10.17
CA MET A 43 -6.33 -2.98 10.55
C MET A 43 -5.31 -2.50 9.50
N GLY A 44 -4.81 -3.44 8.67
CA GLY A 44 -3.75 -3.16 7.71
C GLY A 44 -2.48 -2.67 8.40
N THR A 45 -1.81 -1.66 7.82
CA THR A 45 -0.55 -1.12 8.36
C THR A 45 -0.75 -0.07 9.46
N SER A 46 -1.98 0.15 9.93
CA SER A 46 -2.29 1.13 10.98
C SER A 46 -1.52 0.79 12.26
N GLY A 47 -0.62 1.68 12.69
CA GLY A 47 0.19 1.45 13.90
C GLY A 47 1.05 0.18 13.86
N LEU A 48 1.41 -0.31 12.66
CA LEU A 48 2.13 -1.57 12.43
C LEU A 48 1.37 -2.86 12.84
N VAL A 49 0.06 -2.77 13.12
CA VAL A 49 -0.75 -3.89 13.61
C VAL A 49 -0.71 -5.08 12.65
N GLY A 50 -0.87 -4.85 11.35
CA GLY A 50 -0.83 -5.92 10.35
C GLY A 50 0.53 -6.62 10.25
N GLN A 51 1.63 -5.90 10.46
CA GLN A 51 2.98 -6.45 10.45
C GLN A 51 3.22 -7.33 11.69
N PHE A 52 2.86 -6.85 12.87
CA PHE A 52 2.96 -7.65 14.10
C PHE A 52 2.09 -8.90 14.03
N ALA A 53 0.86 -8.78 13.51
CA ALA A 53 -0.03 -9.91 13.31
C ALA A 53 0.48 -10.91 12.25
N THR A 54 1.22 -10.44 11.23
CA THR A 54 1.89 -11.33 10.27
C THR A 54 3.02 -12.11 10.95
N ILE A 55 3.81 -11.45 11.80
CA ILE A 55 4.87 -12.11 12.59
C ILE A 55 4.26 -13.11 13.57
N GLU A 56 3.12 -12.79 14.20
CA GLU A 56 2.39 -13.71 15.07
C GLU A 56 1.93 -14.96 14.30
N ALA A 57 1.42 -14.80 13.07
CA ALA A 57 0.89 -15.90 12.26
C ALA A 57 1.98 -16.75 11.56
N MET A 58 3.13 -16.17 11.22
CA MET A 58 4.17 -16.81 10.39
C MET A 58 5.54 -16.93 11.07
N GLY A 59 5.73 -16.32 12.23
CA GLY A 59 7.02 -16.22 12.92
C GLY A 59 7.94 -15.14 12.35
N THR A 60 9.12 -14.99 12.96
CA THR A 60 10.13 -13.96 12.61
C THR A 60 10.77 -14.17 11.24
N SER A 61 10.66 -15.37 10.66
CA SER A 61 11.09 -15.65 9.27
C SER A 61 10.32 -14.82 8.24
N SER A 62 9.16 -14.27 8.59
CA SER A 62 8.37 -13.40 7.71
C SER A 62 8.90 -11.97 7.60
N LEU A 63 9.88 -11.55 8.41
CA LEU A 63 10.41 -10.18 8.44
C LEU A 63 10.87 -9.67 7.07
N LEU A 64 11.58 -10.50 6.31
CA LEU A 64 12.06 -10.13 4.98
C LEU A 64 10.89 -9.92 4.01
N LEU A 65 9.88 -10.81 4.05
CA LEU A 65 8.68 -10.69 3.24
C LEU A 65 7.86 -9.46 3.63
N ILE A 66 7.74 -9.15 4.92
CA ILE A 66 7.08 -7.94 5.41
C ILE A 66 7.79 -6.70 4.88
N LEU A 67 9.11 -6.63 4.98
CA LEU A 67 9.89 -5.50 4.50
C LEU A 67 9.69 -5.28 2.98
N ILE A 68 9.73 -6.36 2.21
CA ILE A 68 9.56 -6.30 0.76
C ILE A 68 8.12 -5.97 0.39
N LEU A 69 7.13 -6.72 0.88
CA LEU A 69 5.75 -6.67 0.38
C LEU A 69 4.87 -5.65 1.09
N HIS A 70 5.15 -5.27 2.33
CA HIS A 70 4.37 -4.26 3.06
C HIS A 70 4.96 -2.85 2.98
N ILE A 71 6.24 -2.70 2.58
CA ILE A 71 6.93 -1.41 2.57
C ILE A 71 7.55 -1.11 1.20
N ILE A 72 8.56 -1.86 0.78
CA ILE A 72 9.38 -1.51 -0.39
C ILE A 72 8.58 -1.60 -1.69
N ALA A 73 7.96 -2.75 -1.96
CA ALA A 73 7.20 -3.01 -3.17
C ALA A 73 6.00 -2.07 -3.34
N PRO A 74 5.14 -1.82 -2.32
CA PRO A 74 4.01 -0.90 -2.48
C PRO A 74 4.49 0.54 -2.68
N ALA A 75 5.57 0.96 -2.00
CA ALA A 75 6.16 2.28 -2.23
C ALA A 75 6.69 2.42 -3.66
N LEU A 76 7.47 1.45 -4.14
CA LEU A 76 8.04 1.47 -5.47
C LEU A 76 6.97 1.43 -6.56
N LEU A 77 6.00 0.52 -6.47
CA LEU A 77 4.91 0.40 -7.44
C LEU A 77 4.06 1.67 -7.47
N SER A 78 3.63 2.16 -6.30
CA SER A 78 2.83 3.38 -6.24
C SER A 78 3.57 4.58 -6.82
N LEU A 79 4.87 4.73 -6.52
CA LEU A 79 5.70 5.80 -7.08
C LEU A 79 5.81 5.69 -8.61
N LEU A 80 6.16 4.52 -9.14
CA LEU A 80 6.28 4.28 -10.57
C LEU A 80 4.97 4.59 -11.31
N ILE A 81 3.84 4.09 -10.78
CA ILE A 81 2.51 4.35 -11.35
C ILE A 81 2.19 5.85 -11.28
N SER A 82 2.45 6.50 -10.14
CA SER A 82 2.18 7.92 -9.96
C SER A 82 3.01 8.81 -10.91
N GLU A 83 4.29 8.47 -11.13
CA GLU A 83 5.18 9.20 -12.03
C GLU A 83 4.78 9.00 -13.49
N PHE A 84 4.36 7.79 -13.87
CA PHE A 84 3.76 7.55 -15.18
C PHE A 84 2.50 8.40 -15.38
N MET A 85 1.58 8.40 -14.41
CA MET A 85 0.35 9.20 -14.48
C MET A 85 0.63 10.71 -14.50
N ARG A 86 1.67 11.19 -13.82
CA ARG A 86 2.14 12.59 -13.88
C ARG A 86 2.66 12.95 -15.27
N LYS A 87 3.44 12.07 -15.89
CA LYS A 87 3.92 12.27 -17.28
C LYS A 87 2.77 12.35 -18.27
N GLN A 88 1.67 11.63 -18.04
CA GLN A 88 0.45 11.69 -18.85
C GLN A 88 -0.47 12.88 -18.50
N GLY A 89 -0.14 13.66 -17.47
CA GLY A 89 -0.94 14.79 -17.01
C GLY A 89 -2.21 14.44 -16.22
N TRP A 90 -2.38 13.16 -15.84
CA TRP A 90 -3.54 12.67 -15.07
C TRP A 90 -3.45 13.06 -13.59
N ILE A 91 -2.24 13.15 -13.05
CA ILE A 91 -1.97 13.62 -11.68
C ILE A 91 -1.02 14.81 -11.78
N LYS A 92 -1.25 15.84 -10.96
CA LYS A 92 -0.38 17.03 -10.91
C LYS A 92 0.38 17.12 -9.58
N TYR A 93 1.50 17.81 -9.62
CA TYR A 93 2.18 18.22 -8.39
C TYR A 93 1.24 19.15 -7.60
N GLY A 94 1.08 18.88 -6.31
CA GLY A 94 0.14 19.62 -5.46
C GLY A 94 -1.20 18.91 -5.23
N ASP A 95 -1.60 17.93 -6.06
CA ASP A 95 -2.88 17.23 -5.88
C ASP A 95 -2.97 16.45 -4.56
N MET A 96 -1.82 16.03 -4.01
CA MET A 96 -1.73 15.34 -2.71
C MET A 96 -1.27 16.26 -1.58
N LYS A 97 -1.14 17.57 -1.83
CA LYS A 97 -0.69 18.53 -0.81
C LYS A 97 -1.73 18.60 0.30
N LEU A 98 -1.25 18.59 1.53
CA LEU A 98 -2.10 18.76 2.71
C LEU A 98 -1.88 20.18 3.21
N ASP A 99 -2.97 20.94 3.28
CA ASP A 99 -2.97 22.20 4.00
C ASP A 99 -3.36 21.87 5.45
N LEU A 100 -2.34 21.78 6.31
CA LEU A 100 -2.43 21.51 7.75
C LEU A 100 -2.71 22.80 8.51
#